data_AF-A0A1I5TLY5-F1
#
_entry.id   AF-A0A1I5TLY5-F1
#
_cell.length_a   1.000
_cell.length_b   1.000
_cell.length_c   1.000
_cell.angle_alpha   90.00
_cell.angle_beta   90.00
_cell.angle_gamma   90.00
#
_symmetry.space_group_name_H-M   'P 1'
#
loop_
_entity.id
_entity.type
_entity.pdbx_description
1 polymer ?
#
loop_
_entity_poly.entity_id
_entity_poly.type
_entity_poly.pdbx_seq_one_letter_code
_entity_poly.pdbx_strand_id
1 'polypeptide(L)'
;MKKISALISGILACIMILTACDAKTTDGTSSEEGKRSGDFPILGMQGVDAADMFTDRDLDTGYEDAAAGHVTLNGRSAESDTDAVQIADGIITITEEGTYVLSGTLNDGMVVVDAEKTDKIQLVLNGVSIRSSTSAAIYVKQADKVFITLADGTQNSLQNGGQYVNLDDSNIDAVVFSKDDLTFNGTGAVTINGAANGHGVVSKDDLVIADGTYEIVAASHGLSGKDSVRIAGSSFAITAGKDGIHAENDENTDSGFLYIANGKFSITSGGDGLSGEGFVQVDDGCFDIISGGGTAAAAQTAEEDAASAKAVKGTGGLYLNGGSFTIDSARNLPRALSAHPLRHRAQGVPLPWWMLKATR
;
A
#
# COMPACT_ATOMS: atom_id res chain seq x y z
N MET A 1 -23.90 3.72 -50.97
CA MET A 1 -24.04 2.32 -50.51
C MET A 1 -22.83 2.04 -49.64
N LYS A 2 -22.83 1.71 -48.34
CA LYS A 2 -23.80 1.39 -47.29
C LYS A 2 -23.14 1.86 -45.97
N LYS A 3 -23.94 2.44 -45.07
CA LYS A 3 -23.55 2.75 -43.68
C LYS A 3 -23.38 1.46 -42.89
N ILE A 4 -22.36 1.35 -42.04
CA ILE A 4 -22.41 0.51 -40.83
C ILE A 4 -21.65 1.22 -39.70
N SER A 5 -22.45 1.79 -38.80
CA SER A 5 -22.13 2.17 -37.43
C SER A 5 -22.10 0.93 -36.53
N ALA A 6 -21.15 0.83 -35.61
CA ALA A 6 -21.24 -0.08 -34.47
C ALA A 6 -20.57 0.57 -33.25
N LEU A 7 -21.41 1.11 -32.36
CA LEU A 7 -21.12 1.29 -30.95
C LEU A 7 -20.78 -0.09 -30.36
N ILE A 8 -19.73 -0.18 -29.54
CA ILE A 8 -19.62 -1.24 -28.55
C ILE A 8 -19.52 -0.57 -27.19
N SER A 9 -20.63 -0.73 -26.46
CA SER A 9 -20.90 -0.26 -25.11
C SER A 9 -19.93 -0.88 -24.12
N GLY A 10 -19.39 -0.04 -23.24
CA GLY A 10 -18.75 -0.48 -22.00
C GLY A 10 -19.75 -1.19 -21.11
N ILE A 11 -19.32 -2.32 -20.54
CA ILE A 11 -19.91 -2.95 -19.36
C ILE A 11 -18.72 -3.12 -18.41
N LEU A 12 -18.49 -2.11 -17.58
CA LEU A 12 -17.61 -2.21 -16.42
C LEU A 12 -18.47 -2.76 -15.28
N ALA A 13 -18.26 -4.04 -14.96
CA ALA A 13 -18.95 -4.70 -13.87
C ALA A 13 -18.36 -4.20 -12.53
N CYS A 14 -19.01 -3.21 -11.93
CA CYS A 14 -18.80 -2.88 -10.51
C CYS A 14 -19.31 -4.05 -9.65
N ILE A 15 -18.42 -4.99 -9.32
CA ILE A 15 -18.66 -6.00 -8.31
C ILE A 15 -18.47 -5.33 -6.95
N MET A 16 -19.56 -4.74 -6.44
CA MET A 16 -19.66 -4.28 -5.05
C MET A 16 -19.86 -5.51 -4.14
N ILE A 17 -18.76 -6.08 -3.64
CA ILE A 17 -18.83 -7.11 -2.59
C ILE A 17 -19.05 -6.39 -1.26
N LEU A 18 -20.32 -6.16 -0.93
CA LEU A 18 -20.76 -5.82 0.43
C LEU A 18 -20.85 -7.12 1.23
N THR A 19 -19.74 -7.52 1.87
CA THR A 19 -19.80 -8.50 2.97
C THR A 19 -20.33 -7.79 4.21
N ALA A 20 -21.64 -7.90 4.43
CA ALA A 20 -22.30 -7.50 5.66
C ALA A 20 -21.98 -8.54 6.76
N CYS A 21 -21.25 -8.13 7.79
CA CYS A 21 -21.05 -8.91 9.02
C CYS A 21 -22.24 -8.72 9.96
N ASP A 22 -23.26 -9.58 9.86
CA ASP A 22 -24.38 -9.62 10.80
C ASP A 22 -23.97 -10.27 12.14
N ALA A 23 -24.28 -9.62 13.26
CA ALA A 23 -24.07 -10.15 14.61
C ALA A 23 -25.37 -10.80 15.12
N LYS A 24 -25.40 -12.13 15.19
CA LYS A 24 -26.51 -12.88 15.77
C LYS A 24 -26.28 -13.11 17.27
N THR A 25 -27.13 -12.52 18.10
CA THR A 25 -27.17 -12.69 19.56
C THR A 25 -27.83 -14.03 19.91
N THR A 26 -27.16 -14.85 20.72
CA THR A 26 -27.80 -15.94 21.47
C THR A 26 -27.22 -16.01 22.86
N ASP A 27 -28.14 -15.98 23.83
CA ASP A 27 -27.96 -15.95 25.27
C ASP A 27 -27.57 -17.35 25.81
N GLY A 28 -26.74 -17.40 26.86
CA GLY A 28 -26.20 -18.65 27.39
C GLY A 28 -25.26 -18.44 28.58
N THR A 29 -25.85 -18.40 29.78
CA THR A 29 -25.20 -18.33 31.08
C THR A 29 -24.46 -19.63 31.45
N SER A 30 -23.20 -19.55 31.88
CA SER A 30 -22.63 -20.44 32.90
C SER A 30 -21.36 -19.84 33.50
N SER A 31 -21.38 -19.66 34.82
CA SER A 31 -20.30 -19.23 35.71
C SER A 31 -19.33 -20.37 36.02
N GLU A 32 -18.02 -20.14 35.91
CA GLU A 32 -17.02 -20.78 36.79
C GLU A 32 -15.84 -19.81 37.05
N GLU A 33 -15.47 -19.71 38.33
CA GLU A 33 -14.33 -18.96 38.85
C GLU A 33 -13.01 -19.72 38.57
N GLY A 34 -12.08 -19.08 37.87
CA GLY A 34 -10.72 -19.58 37.64
C GLY A 34 -9.68 -18.63 38.23
N LYS A 35 -8.86 -19.15 39.15
CA LYS A 35 -7.80 -18.47 39.90
C LYS A 35 -6.83 -17.66 39.03
N ARG A 36 -6.64 -16.40 39.44
CA ARG A 36 -5.63 -15.43 38.99
C ARG A 36 -4.22 -15.91 39.37
N SER A 37 -3.31 -16.03 38.40
CA SER A 37 -1.90 -16.33 38.63
C SER A 37 -0.99 -15.30 37.94
N GLY A 38 -0.13 -14.66 38.75
CA GLY A 38 1.19 -14.18 38.34
C GLY A 38 1.23 -12.84 37.61
N ASP A 39 1.36 -11.75 38.38
CA ASP A 39 1.84 -10.46 37.89
C ASP A 39 3.33 -10.62 37.53
N PHE A 40 3.63 -10.73 36.25
CA PHE A 40 5.00 -10.68 35.71
C PHE A 40 5.26 -9.26 35.20
N PRO A 41 6.45 -8.68 35.43
CA PRO A 41 6.77 -7.37 34.87
C PRO A 41 6.81 -7.51 33.34
N ILE A 42 5.83 -6.88 32.68
CA ILE A 42 5.81 -6.69 31.24
C ILE A 42 6.99 -5.76 30.92
N LEU A 43 8.03 -6.28 30.28
CA LEU A 43 9.03 -5.44 29.61
C LEU A 43 8.33 -4.83 28.39
N GLY A 44 7.65 -3.71 28.62
CA GLY A 44 6.89 -2.98 27.62
C GLY A 44 7.85 -2.26 26.69
N MET A 45 8.08 -2.83 25.51
CA MET A 45 8.25 -1.99 24.34
C MET A 45 6.85 -1.43 24.05
N GLN A 46 6.63 -0.15 24.33
CA GLN A 46 5.38 0.53 24.00
C GLN A 46 5.32 0.64 22.47
N GLY A 47 4.15 0.36 21.88
CA GLY A 47 3.90 0.70 20.48
C GLY A 47 4.03 2.20 20.26
N VAL A 48 4.10 2.61 19.00
CA VAL A 48 4.10 4.03 18.60
C VAL A 48 2.71 4.64 18.75
N ASP A 49 2.63 5.95 19.00
CA ASP A 49 1.37 6.70 19.04
C ASP A 49 0.96 7.13 17.62
N ALA A 50 -0.32 6.94 17.29
CA ALA A 50 -0.91 7.37 16.02
C ALA A 50 -0.64 8.86 15.71
N ALA A 51 -0.61 9.72 16.73
CA ALA A 51 -0.39 11.16 16.59
C ALA A 51 1.00 11.50 16.03
N ASP A 52 1.99 10.62 16.21
CA ASP A 52 3.36 10.82 15.72
C ASP A 52 3.54 10.23 14.30
N MET A 53 2.56 9.47 13.81
CA MET A 53 2.68 8.70 12.56
C MET A 53 2.22 9.47 11.33
N PHE A 54 1.61 10.65 11.46
CA PHE A 54 1.17 11.45 10.32
C PHE A 54 1.37 12.94 10.61
N THR A 55 1.84 13.68 9.62
CA THR A 55 1.85 15.15 9.69
C THR A 55 0.50 15.71 9.27
N ASP A 56 0.17 16.93 9.71
CA ASP A 56 -1.02 17.64 9.23
C ASP A 56 -1.04 17.73 7.70
N ARG A 57 0.13 17.88 7.06
CA ARG A 57 0.23 17.99 5.61
C ARG A 57 -0.06 16.67 4.89
N ASP A 58 0.23 15.52 5.52
CA ASP A 58 -0.10 14.22 4.94
C ASP A 58 -1.62 14.03 4.82
N LEU A 59 -2.33 14.50 5.84
CA LEU A 59 -3.79 14.42 5.95
C LEU A 59 -4.51 15.54 5.18
N ASP A 60 -3.82 16.62 4.82
CA ASP A 60 -4.39 17.74 4.08
C ASP A 60 -4.52 17.43 2.58
N THR A 61 -5.76 17.22 2.14
CA THR A 61 -6.10 16.98 0.73
C THR A 61 -6.46 18.27 -0.01
N GLY A 62 -6.51 19.41 0.68
CA GLY A 62 -6.95 20.68 0.13
C GLY A 62 -5.97 21.23 -0.91
N TYR A 63 -6.51 21.87 -1.94
CA TYR A 63 -5.76 22.69 -2.88
C TYR A 63 -6.68 23.70 -3.56
N GLU A 64 -6.12 24.83 -4.00
CA GLU A 64 -6.84 25.86 -4.74
C GLU A 64 -6.68 25.62 -6.24
N ASP A 65 -7.65 24.94 -6.86
CA ASP A 65 -7.57 24.52 -8.27
C ASP A 65 -7.24 25.68 -9.22
N ALA A 66 -7.81 26.86 -9.02
CA ALA A 66 -7.57 28.03 -9.88
C ALA A 66 -6.15 28.62 -9.77
N ALA A 67 -5.37 28.24 -8.75
CA ALA A 67 -3.99 28.66 -8.53
C ALA A 67 -2.97 27.55 -8.81
N ALA A 68 -3.44 26.32 -9.07
CA ALA A 68 -2.58 25.21 -9.44
C ALA A 68 -2.11 25.34 -10.89
N GLY A 69 -0.96 24.73 -11.21
CA GLY A 69 -0.58 24.51 -12.60
C GLY A 69 -1.36 23.34 -13.19
N HIS A 70 -1.97 23.50 -14.36
CA HIS A 70 -2.72 22.43 -15.02
C HIS A 70 -1.88 21.74 -16.08
N VAL A 71 -1.78 20.42 -15.98
CA VAL A 71 -1.10 19.58 -16.98
C VAL A 71 -2.14 18.66 -17.62
N THR A 72 -2.36 18.85 -18.92
CA THR A 72 -3.31 18.04 -19.70
C THR A 72 -2.56 17.05 -20.58
N LEU A 73 -2.81 15.76 -20.36
CA LEU A 73 -2.18 14.66 -21.10
C LEU A 73 -3.02 14.26 -22.32
N ASN A 74 -2.41 14.28 -23.51
CA ASN A 74 -3.07 14.23 -24.81
C ASN A 74 -2.56 13.07 -25.69
N GLY A 75 -2.52 11.87 -25.12
CA GLY A 75 -2.11 10.63 -25.79
C GLY A 75 -0.61 10.42 -25.79
N ARG A 76 0.15 11.08 -26.66
CA ARG A 76 1.63 10.95 -26.72
C ARG A 76 2.36 12.25 -26.36
N SER A 77 1.62 13.26 -25.95
CA SER A 77 2.14 14.57 -25.57
C SER A 77 1.36 15.08 -24.35
N ALA A 78 1.81 16.21 -23.82
CA ALA A 78 1.13 16.94 -22.79
C ALA A 78 1.16 18.45 -23.11
N GLU A 79 0.28 19.20 -22.45
CA GLU A 79 0.29 20.66 -22.42
C GLU A 79 0.28 21.11 -20.96
N SER A 80 0.95 22.23 -20.68
CA SER A 80 1.00 22.88 -19.36
C SER A 80 0.66 24.36 -19.53
N ASP A 81 0.00 24.95 -18.54
CA ASP A 81 -0.25 26.39 -18.46
C ASP A 81 0.75 27.16 -17.56
N THR A 82 1.74 26.45 -17.03
CA THR A 82 2.81 26.98 -16.19
C THR A 82 4.20 26.65 -16.74
N ASP A 83 5.14 27.57 -16.52
CA ASP A 83 6.56 27.42 -16.89
C ASP A 83 7.33 26.45 -15.97
N ALA A 84 6.76 26.11 -14.80
CA ALA A 84 7.34 25.15 -13.86
C ALA A 84 7.28 23.68 -14.33
N VAL A 85 6.72 23.44 -15.53
CA VAL A 85 6.59 22.13 -16.14
C VAL A 85 7.26 22.11 -17.50
N GLN A 86 8.26 21.23 -17.64
CA GLN A 86 8.98 21.00 -18.89
C GLN A 86 8.47 19.73 -19.55
N ILE A 87 8.15 19.79 -20.85
CA ILE A 87 7.59 18.65 -21.59
C ILE A 87 8.53 18.35 -22.76
N ALA A 88 9.16 17.18 -22.73
CA ALA A 88 10.07 16.74 -23.78
C ALA A 88 9.96 15.22 -23.97
N ASP A 89 9.79 14.76 -25.21
CA ASP A 89 9.84 13.34 -25.59
C ASP A 89 8.97 12.40 -24.72
N GLY A 90 7.78 12.87 -24.32
CA GLY A 90 6.85 12.10 -23.48
C GLY A 90 7.19 12.09 -21.99
N ILE A 91 8.20 12.86 -21.57
CA ILE A 91 8.57 13.11 -20.18
C ILE A 91 8.02 14.49 -19.79
N ILE A 92 7.25 14.53 -18.70
CA ILE A 92 6.71 15.73 -18.08
C ILE A 92 7.46 15.96 -16.77
N THR A 93 8.37 16.92 -16.74
CA THR A 93 9.20 17.23 -15.57
C THR A 93 8.68 18.46 -14.84
N ILE A 94 8.35 18.30 -13.56
CA ILE A 94 7.96 19.36 -12.63
C ILE A 94 9.20 19.79 -11.85
N THR A 95 9.50 21.09 -11.86
CA THR A 95 10.80 21.61 -11.37
C THR A 95 10.72 22.61 -10.22
N GLU A 96 9.53 23.07 -9.84
CA GLU A 96 9.35 24.10 -8.80
C GLU A 96 8.31 23.68 -7.77
N GLU A 97 8.43 24.20 -6.54
CA GLU A 97 7.42 24.02 -5.50
C GLU A 97 6.01 24.43 -5.97
N GLY A 98 5.00 23.61 -5.70
CA GLY A 98 3.63 23.95 -6.09
C GLY A 98 2.64 22.80 -6.11
N THR A 99 1.42 23.13 -6.54
CA THR A 99 0.36 22.15 -6.81
C THR A 99 0.12 22.05 -8.30
N TYR A 100 0.03 20.81 -8.80
CA TYR A 100 -0.13 20.49 -10.20
C TYR A 100 -1.31 19.55 -10.40
N VAL A 101 -2.31 19.97 -11.17
CA VAL A 101 -3.49 19.15 -11.50
C VAL A 101 -3.27 18.44 -12.82
N LEU A 102 -3.15 17.12 -12.76
CA LEU A 102 -2.92 16.26 -13.91
C LEU A 102 -4.23 15.61 -14.36
N SER A 103 -4.53 15.70 -15.65
CA SER A 103 -5.72 15.07 -16.24
C SER A 103 -5.44 14.49 -17.62
N GLY A 104 -6.29 13.58 -18.10
CA GLY A 104 -6.19 13.00 -19.44
C GLY A 104 -5.33 11.74 -19.51
N THR A 105 -4.80 11.42 -20.68
CA THR A 105 -4.07 10.15 -20.92
C THR A 105 -2.69 10.38 -21.51
N LEU A 106 -1.67 9.72 -20.95
CA LEU A 106 -0.34 9.55 -21.52
C LEU A 106 -0.11 8.06 -21.79
N ASN A 107 -0.14 7.68 -23.07
CA ASN A 107 -0.10 6.30 -23.54
C ASN A 107 1.29 5.66 -23.41
N ASP A 108 2.33 6.49 -23.48
CA ASP A 108 3.72 6.08 -23.32
C ASP A 108 4.56 7.28 -22.90
N GLY A 109 4.92 7.35 -21.63
CA GLY A 109 5.65 8.47 -21.05
C GLY A 109 5.68 8.42 -19.53
N MET A 110 6.24 9.46 -18.92
CA MET A 110 6.49 9.52 -17.49
C MET A 110 6.26 10.94 -16.97
N VAL A 111 5.77 11.06 -15.74
CA VAL A 111 5.84 12.29 -14.94
C VAL A 111 7.04 12.21 -14.01
N VAL A 112 7.90 13.23 -14.04
CA VAL A 112 9.11 13.34 -13.21
C VAL A 112 8.97 14.54 -12.28
N VAL A 113 9.31 14.36 -11.00
CA VAL A 113 9.50 15.47 -10.05
C VAL A 113 11.00 15.62 -9.81
N ASP A 114 11.55 16.77 -10.22
CA ASP A 114 12.96 17.13 -10.10
C ASP A 114 13.06 18.58 -9.59
N ALA A 115 12.54 18.80 -8.37
CA ALA A 115 12.47 20.10 -7.68
C ALA A 115 13.64 20.28 -6.69
N GLU A 116 13.70 21.40 -5.98
CA GLU A 116 14.71 21.56 -4.91
C GLU A 116 14.41 20.62 -3.73
N LYS A 117 15.46 20.20 -3.00
CA LYS A 117 15.34 19.31 -1.83
C LYS A 117 14.60 19.93 -0.64
N THR A 118 14.22 21.20 -0.73
CA THR A 118 13.41 21.92 0.26
C THR A 118 11.96 22.08 -0.18
N ASP A 119 11.64 21.72 -1.43
CA ASP A 119 10.34 22.01 -2.04
C ASP A 119 9.34 20.87 -1.79
N LYS A 120 8.10 21.24 -1.46
CA LYS A 120 6.99 20.30 -1.36
C LYS A 120 6.11 20.37 -2.60
N ILE A 121 5.91 19.22 -3.25
CA ILE A 121 5.16 19.14 -4.50
C ILE A 121 3.86 18.39 -4.26
N GLN A 122 2.73 18.94 -4.71
CA GLN A 122 1.46 18.23 -4.72
C GLN A 122 1.03 17.93 -6.16
N LEU A 123 0.93 16.64 -6.49
CA LEU A 123 0.37 16.12 -7.73
C LEU A 123 -1.08 15.71 -7.48
N VAL A 124 -2.03 16.45 -8.03
CA VAL A 124 -3.44 16.09 -7.99
C VAL A 124 -3.78 15.26 -9.21
N LEU A 125 -4.09 13.98 -9.01
CA LEU A 125 -4.50 13.07 -10.08
C LEU A 125 -6.01 13.18 -10.28
N ASN A 126 -6.41 13.86 -11.35
CA ASN A 126 -7.81 14.17 -11.67
C ASN A 126 -8.26 13.42 -12.92
N GLY A 127 -8.46 12.11 -12.79
CA GLY A 127 -8.87 11.24 -13.90
C GLY A 127 -7.75 10.97 -14.89
N VAL A 128 -6.52 10.78 -14.38
CA VAL A 128 -5.33 10.57 -15.20
C VAL A 128 -5.14 9.10 -15.56
N SER A 129 -4.63 8.83 -16.76
CA SER A 129 -4.15 7.50 -17.16
C SER A 129 -2.73 7.62 -17.74
N ILE A 130 -1.72 7.16 -17.01
CA ILE A 130 -0.31 7.20 -17.42
C ILE A 130 0.21 5.78 -17.58
N ARG A 131 0.77 5.50 -18.76
CA ARG A 131 1.51 4.28 -19.04
C ARG A 131 2.91 4.64 -19.49
N SER A 132 3.91 3.95 -18.94
CA SER A 132 5.29 4.01 -19.38
C SER A 132 5.73 2.63 -19.83
N SER A 133 6.18 2.47 -21.08
CA SER A 133 6.70 1.19 -21.56
C SER A 133 8.15 0.92 -21.13
N THR A 134 8.85 1.97 -20.70
CA THR A 134 10.30 1.92 -20.46
C THR A 134 10.70 2.14 -19.00
N SER A 135 9.85 2.71 -18.14
CA SER A 135 10.20 2.98 -16.74
C SER A 135 8.96 3.30 -15.87
N ALA A 136 9.11 3.99 -14.73
CA ALA A 136 7.98 4.38 -13.89
C ALA A 136 6.95 5.26 -14.64
N ALA A 137 5.69 5.22 -14.20
CA ALA A 137 4.67 6.18 -14.63
C ALA A 137 4.87 7.52 -13.93
N ILE A 138 5.25 7.49 -12.64
CA ILE A 138 5.63 8.65 -11.85
C ILE A 138 6.99 8.37 -11.20
N TYR A 139 7.95 9.24 -11.44
CA TYR A 139 9.28 9.19 -10.84
C TYR A 139 9.57 10.46 -10.05
N VAL A 140 9.70 10.35 -8.73
CA VAL A 140 10.19 11.44 -7.89
C VAL A 140 11.70 11.28 -7.74
N LYS A 141 12.43 12.09 -8.50
CA LYS A 141 13.89 12.16 -8.47
C LYS A 141 14.38 12.99 -7.31
N GLN A 142 13.77 14.16 -7.08
CA GLN A 142 14.06 14.94 -5.89
C GLN A 142 12.96 15.93 -5.52
N ALA A 143 12.70 16.03 -4.22
CA ALA A 143 11.93 17.06 -3.53
C ALA A 143 12.25 16.99 -2.01
N ASP A 144 11.68 17.87 -1.19
CA ASP A 144 11.55 17.60 0.27
C ASP A 144 10.53 16.48 0.48
N LYS A 145 9.35 16.63 -0.12
CA LYS A 145 8.27 15.65 -0.06
C LYS A 145 7.31 15.80 -1.22
N VAL A 146 6.80 14.68 -1.73
CA VAL A 146 5.76 14.67 -2.76
C VAL A 146 4.46 14.12 -2.20
N PHE A 147 3.36 14.84 -2.47
CA PHE A 147 2.00 14.44 -2.16
C PHE A 147 1.29 14.08 -3.47
N ILE A 148 0.76 12.87 -3.57
CA ILE A 148 -0.10 12.43 -4.67
C ILE A 148 -1.53 12.41 -4.14
N THR A 149 -2.31 13.43 -4.51
CA THR A 149 -3.71 13.57 -4.12
C THR A 149 -4.61 12.95 -5.18
N LEU A 150 -5.34 11.90 -4.81
CA LEU A 150 -6.37 11.29 -5.65
C LEU A 150 -7.64 12.15 -5.58
N ALA A 151 -7.93 12.92 -6.63
CA ALA A 151 -9.05 13.83 -6.63
C ALA A 151 -10.38 13.09 -6.42
N ASP A 152 -11.28 13.69 -5.62
CA ASP A 152 -12.54 13.06 -5.24
C ASP A 152 -13.38 12.64 -6.45
N GLY A 153 -14.00 11.47 -6.36
CA GLY A 153 -14.83 10.91 -7.43
C GLY A 153 -14.09 10.51 -8.71
N THR A 154 -12.77 10.59 -8.77
CA THR A 154 -11.99 10.23 -9.95
C THR A 154 -11.43 8.81 -9.89
N GLN A 155 -11.18 8.23 -11.07
CA GLN A 155 -10.41 7.00 -11.22
C GLN A 155 -9.15 7.30 -12.03
N ASN A 156 -8.02 6.90 -11.47
CA ASN A 156 -6.70 7.10 -12.06
C ASN A 156 -6.08 5.75 -12.41
N SER A 157 -5.19 5.72 -13.39
CA SER A 157 -4.47 4.50 -13.79
C SER A 157 -3.00 4.81 -14.01
N LEU A 158 -2.12 4.12 -13.30
CA LEU A 158 -0.67 4.21 -13.43
C LEU A 158 -0.13 2.84 -13.82
N GLN A 159 0.66 2.76 -14.90
CA GLN A 159 1.12 1.48 -15.43
C GLN A 159 2.57 1.52 -15.88
N ASN A 160 3.32 0.49 -15.54
CA ASN A 160 4.53 0.12 -16.29
C ASN A 160 4.17 -1.01 -17.28
N GLY A 161 4.50 -0.79 -18.56
CA GLY A 161 4.15 -1.64 -19.67
C GLY A 161 5.27 -2.53 -20.19
N GLY A 162 6.43 -2.57 -19.54
CA GLY A 162 7.62 -3.22 -20.11
C GLY A 162 8.75 -3.44 -19.10
N GLN A 163 9.80 -2.64 -19.18
CA GLN A 163 10.97 -2.74 -18.30
C GLN A 163 11.08 -1.51 -17.41
N TYR A 164 11.99 -1.56 -16.44
CA TYR A 164 12.42 -0.37 -15.71
C TYR A 164 13.83 0.03 -16.12
N VAL A 165 13.90 0.93 -17.09
CA VAL A 165 15.14 1.59 -17.50
C VAL A 165 15.40 2.73 -16.54
N ASN A 166 16.59 2.74 -15.96
CA ASN A 166 17.05 3.80 -15.09
C ASN A 166 17.39 5.05 -15.89
N LEU A 167 16.92 6.22 -15.41
CA LEU A 167 17.29 7.53 -15.96
C LEU A 167 18.58 8.06 -15.34
N ASP A 168 18.96 7.53 -14.19
CA ASP A 168 20.11 7.89 -13.37
C ASP A 168 20.55 6.67 -12.51
N ASP A 169 21.19 6.89 -11.37
CA ASP A 169 21.69 5.84 -10.47
C ASP A 169 20.64 5.29 -9.47
N SER A 170 19.36 5.63 -9.64
CA SER A 170 18.34 5.42 -8.59
C SER A 170 17.73 4.04 -8.51
N ASN A 171 18.01 3.15 -9.49
CA ASN A 171 17.41 1.82 -9.57
C ASN A 171 15.87 1.85 -9.49
N ILE A 172 15.25 2.60 -10.39
CA ILE A 172 13.80 2.64 -10.59
C ILE A 172 13.32 1.20 -10.84
N ASP A 173 12.40 0.73 -10.00
CA ASP A 173 11.87 -0.63 -10.03
C ASP A 173 10.36 -0.69 -9.71
N ALA A 174 9.66 0.46 -9.78
CA ALA A 174 8.25 0.58 -9.42
C ALA A 174 7.45 1.45 -10.40
N VAL A 175 6.14 1.25 -10.45
CA VAL A 175 5.22 2.09 -11.25
C VAL A 175 5.22 3.52 -10.74
N VAL A 176 5.22 3.69 -9.42
CA VAL A 176 5.50 4.95 -8.75
C VAL A 176 6.77 4.74 -7.93
N PHE A 177 7.81 5.48 -8.27
CA PHE A 177 9.10 5.38 -7.59
C PHE A 177 9.50 6.74 -7.05
N SER A 178 9.84 6.81 -5.77
CA SER A 178 10.35 8.02 -5.13
C SER A 178 11.68 7.78 -4.44
N LYS A 179 12.61 8.72 -4.64
CA LYS A 179 13.86 8.77 -3.87
C LYS A 179 13.70 9.45 -2.51
N ASP A 180 12.65 10.25 -2.34
CA ASP A 180 12.36 11.00 -1.13
C ASP A 180 10.98 10.60 -0.57
N ASP A 181 10.57 11.25 0.52
CA ASP A 181 9.27 11.06 1.15
C ASP A 181 8.10 11.18 0.16
N LEU A 182 7.20 10.20 0.23
CA LEU A 182 6.02 10.13 -0.61
C LEU A 182 4.76 9.97 0.24
N THR A 183 3.74 10.74 -0.09
CA THR A 183 2.41 10.60 0.51
C THR A 183 1.35 10.43 -0.55
N PHE A 184 0.43 9.50 -0.35
CA PHE A 184 -0.83 9.49 -1.06
C PHE A 184 -1.98 9.90 -0.13
N ASN A 185 -2.88 10.73 -0.64
CA ASN A 185 -4.08 11.16 0.08
C ASN A 185 -5.23 11.44 -0.90
N GLY A 186 -6.36 11.91 -0.39
CA GLY A 186 -7.58 12.14 -1.18
C GLY A 186 -8.43 10.88 -1.33
N THR A 187 -9.71 11.08 -1.62
CA THR A 187 -10.75 10.03 -1.61
C THR A 187 -10.94 9.34 -2.97
N GLY A 188 -10.22 9.78 -4.01
CA GLY A 188 -10.25 9.17 -5.33
C GLY A 188 -9.70 7.74 -5.36
N ALA A 189 -9.80 7.11 -6.52
CA ALA A 189 -9.30 5.76 -6.76
C ALA A 189 -8.10 5.75 -7.72
N VAL A 190 -7.18 4.80 -7.55
CA VAL A 190 -6.08 4.55 -8.47
C VAL A 190 -5.84 3.05 -8.67
N THR A 191 -5.72 2.65 -9.94
CA THR A 191 -5.21 1.33 -10.33
C THR A 191 -3.73 1.46 -10.68
N ILE A 192 -2.88 0.66 -10.02
CA ILE A 192 -1.44 0.61 -10.23
C ILE A 192 -1.07 -0.77 -10.76
N ASN A 193 -0.53 -0.84 -11.97
CA ASN A 193 -0.18 -2.10 -12.63
C ASN A 193 1.31 -2.13 -13.01
N GLY A 194 2.08 -2.90 -12.26
CA GLY A 194 3.51 -3.11 -12.50
C GLY A 194 3.77 -4.22 -13.51
N ALA A 195 4.83 -4.07 -14.30
CA ALA A 195 5.29 -5.13 -15.17
C ALA A 195 5.86 -6.32 -14.38
N ALA A 196 6.25 -7.36 -15.12
CA ALA A 196 6.55 -8.71 -14.65
C ALA A 196 7.66 -8.85 -13.59
N ASN A 197 8.34 -7.76 -13.20
CA ASN A 197 9.41 -7.77 -12.19
C ASN A 197 9.40 -6.56 -11.23
N GLY A 198 8.42 -5.66 -11.31
CA GLY A 198 8.43 -4.42 -10.53
C GLY A 198 7.53 -4.42 -9.30
N HIS A 199 7.77 -3.44 -8.45
CA HIS A 199 6.89 -3.05 -7.35
C HIS A 199 5.71 -2.21 -7.86
N GLY A 200 4.66 -2.08 -7.05
CA GLY A 200 3.61 -1.10 -7.31
C GLY A 200 4.12 0.31 -7.00
N VAL A 201 4.37 0.57 -5.72
CA VAL A 201 4.90 1.84 -5.19
C VAL A 201 6.16 1.60 -4.37
N VAL A 202 7.19 2.41 -4.60
CA VAL A 202 8.42 2.45 -3.81
C VAL A 202 8.68 3.88 -3.33
N SER A 203 8.96 4.05 -2.04
CA SER A 203 9.67 5.20 -1.49
C SER A 203 11.02 4.73 -0.93
N LYS A 204 12.10 5.45 -1.21
CA LYS A 204 13.42 5.22 -0.61
C LYS A 204 13.57 5.87 0.76
N ASP A 205 12.58 6.64 1.20
CA ASP A 205 12.44 7.15 2.57
C ASP A 205 11.06 6.69 3.11
N ASP A 206 10.24 7.60 3.63
CA ASP A 206 8.91 7.27 4.14
C ASP A 206 7.86 7.16 3.03
N LEU A 207 6.95 6.20 3.18
CA LEU A 207 5.72 6.07 2.37
C LEU A 207 4.49 6.20 3.28
N VAL A 208 3.74 7.28 3.10
CA VAL A 208 2.48 7.51 3.83
C VAL A 208 1.28 7.31 2.91
N ILE A 209 0.28 6.55 3.35
CA ILE A 209 -1.01 6.43 2.68
C ILE A 209 -2.09 6.92 3.65
N ALA A 210 -2.52 8.16 3.47
CA ALA A 210 -3.46 8.82 4.37
C ALA A 210 -4.93 8.46 4.04
N ASP A 211 -5.28 8.40 2.76
CA ASP A 211 -6.63 8.06 2.28
C ASP A 211 -6.57 7.50 0.84
N GLY A 212 -7.70 7.02 0.33
CA GLY A 212 -7.90 6.64 -1.07
C GLY A 212 -8.32 5.18 -1.26
N THR A 213 -8.61 4.85 -2.52
CA THR A 213 -8.89 3.48 -2.95
C THR A 213 -7.84 3.00 -3.95
N TYR A 214 -7.21 1.86 -3.66
CA TYR A 214 -6.07 1.36 -4.40
C TYR A 214 -6.34 -0.04 -4.91
N GLU A 215 -6.16 -0.24 -6.21
CA GLU A 215 -6.03 -1.57 -6.83
C GLU A 215 -4.61 -1.72 -7.34
N ILE A 216 -3.82 -2.63 -6.76
CA ILE A 216 -2.40 -2.76 -7.05
C ILE A 216 -2.12 -4.18 -7.52
N VAL A 217 -1.50 -4.30 -8.70
CA VAL A 217 -0.94 -5.55 -9.21
C VAL A 217 0.55 -5.34 -9.42
N ALA A 218 1.37 -6.11 -8.71
CA ALA A 218 2.82 -6.02 -8.78
C ALA A 218 3.44 -7.42 -8.81
N ALA A 219 4.51 -7.60 -9.59
CA ALA A 219 5.25 -8.86 -9.59
C ALA A 219 6.21 -8.98 -8.39
N SER A 220 6.60 -7.84 -7.80
CA SER A 220 7.40 -7.76 -6.57
C SER A 220 6.49 -7.38 -5.39
N HIS A 221 6.90 -6.43 -4.54
CA HIS A 221 6.03 -5.92 -3.45
C HIS A 221 4.93 -4.99 -3.99
N GLY A 222 3.75 -5.02 -3.37
CA GLY A 222 2.68 -4.07 -3.70
C GLY A 222 3.07 -2.64 -3.33
N LEU A 223 3.31 -2.42 -2.04
CA LEU A 223 3.87 -1.19 -1.49
C LEU A 223 5.22 -1.49 -0.82
N SER A 224 6.20 -0.62 -0.99
CA SER A 224 7.50 -0.70 -0.35
C SER A 224 7.95 0.68 0.15
N GLY A 225 8.27 0.79 1.43
CA GLY A 225 8.95 1.95 2.01
C GLY A 225 10.29 1.51 2.60
N LYS A 226 11.33 2.33 2.48
CA LYS A 226 12.60 2.02 3.14
C LYS A 226 12.49 2.37 4.63
N ASP A 227 12.16 3.61 4.95
CA ASP A 227 12.12 4.04 6.35
C ASP A 227 10.83 3.63 7.06
N SER A 228 9.70 3.82 6.38
CA SER A 228 8.43 3.33 6.89
C SER A 228 7.38 3.17 5.82
N VAL A 229 6.38 2.35 6.11
CA VAL A 229 5.06 2.44 5.48
C VAL A 229 4.05 2.78 6.57
N ARG A 230 3.34 3.89 6.42
CA ARG A 230 2.38 4.40 7.42
C ARG A 230 1.01 4.60 6.77
N ILE A 231 -0.02 3.97 7.31
CA ILE A 231 -1.37 3.96 6.72
C ILE A 231 -2.38 4.48 7.72
N ALA A 232 -3.02 5.62 7.43
CA ALA A 232 -4.01 6.23 8.33
C ALA A 232 -5.39 5.56 8.17
N GLY A 233 -5.85 5.40 6.93
CA GLY A 233 -7.09 4.71 6.61
C GLY A 233 -7.36 4.71 5.12
N SER A 234 -7.35 3.54 4.47
CA SER A 234 -7.59 3.43 3.02
C SER A 234 -8.19 2.08 2.66
N SER A 235 -8.66 1.93 1.41
CA SER A 235 -9.15 0.66 0.88
C SER A 235 -8.17 0.09 -0.15
N PHE A 236 -7.68 -1.12 0.07
CA PHE A 236 -6.70 -1.80 -0.77
C PHE A 236 -7.22 -3.12 -1.33
N ALA A 237 -6.98 -3.32 -2.62
CA ALA A 237 -6.95 -4.62 -3.27
C ALA A 237 -5.55 -4.82 -3.86
N ILE A 238 -4.72 -5.68 -3.26
CA ILE A 238 -3.32 -5.88 -3.64
C ILE A 238 -3.12 -7.32 -4.10
N THR A 239 -2.53 -7.49 -5.28
CA THR A 239 -1.94 -8.75 -5.74
C THR A 239 -0.44 -8.53 -5.94
N ALA A 240 0.37 -9.17 -5.11
CA ALA A 240 1.82 -9.03 -5.10
C ALA A 240 2.51 -10.39 -5.31
N GLY A 241 3.55 -10.45 -6.14
CA GLY A 241 4.36 -11.66 -6.29
C GLY A 241 5.31 -11.92 -5.10
N LYS A 242 5.68 -10.86 -4.39
CA LYS A 242 6.34 -10.94 -3.06
C LYS A 242 5.35 -10.48 -1.99
N ASP A 243 5.75 -9.58 -1.11
CA ASP A 243 4.92 -9.14 0.01
C ASP A 243 3.86 -8.12 -0.43
N GLY A 244 2.69 -8.12 0.21
CA GLY A 244 1.64 -7.14 -0.08
C GLY A 244 2.10 -5.72 0.27
N ILE A 245 2.49 -5.52 1.53
CA ILE A 245 3.01 -4.27 2.07
C ILE A 245 4.31 -4.58 2.80
N HIS A 246 5.38 -3.87 2.43
CA HIS A 246 6.74 -4.15 2.89
C HIS A 246 7.44 -2.88 3.39
N ALA A 247 8.12 -2.98 4.52
CA ALA A 247 9.03 -1.97 5.02
C ALA A 247 10.34 -2.62 5.48
N GLU A 248 11.47 -2.15 4.97
CA GLU A 248 12.80 -2.66 5.35
C GLU A 248 13.87 -1.57 5.25
N ASN A 249 14.77 -1.55 6.24
CA ASN A 249 15.95 -0.69 6.24
C ASN A 249 17.10 -1.43 6.92
N ASP A 250 18.05 -1.87 6.11
CA ASP A 250 19.24 -2.60 6.55
C ASP A 250 20.37 -1.69 7.06
N GLU A 251 20.19 -0.37 6.98
CA GLU A 251 21.16 0.65 7.39
C GLU A 251 20.79 1.30 8.74
N ASN A 252 19.49 1.42 9.05
CA ASN A 252 18.97 2.05 10.27
C ASN A 252 17.94 1.15 10.99
N THR A 253 18.29 0.68 12.18
CA THR A 253 17.46 -0.24 12.97
C THR A 253 16.20 0.39 13.57
N ASP A 254 16.12 1.72 13.61
CA ASP A 254 14.93 2.45 14.06
C ASP A 254 13.92 2.69 12.91
N SER A 255 14.32 2.38 11.68
CA SER A 255 13.54 2.45 10.44
C SER A 255 12.99 1.06 10.03
N GLY A 256 12.42 0.96 8.84
CA GLY A 256 11.94 -0.28 8.26
C GLY A 256 10.66 -0.80 8.92
N PHE A 257 9.78 0.09 9.39
CA PHE A 257 8.56 -0.30 10.11
C PHE A 257 7.28 -0.08 9.31
N LEU A 258 6.26 -0.86 9.65
CA LEU A 258 4.91 -0.72 9.13
C LEU A 258 3.95 -0.33 10.26
N TYR A 259 3.26 0.79 10.09
CA TYR A 259 2.21 1.24 10.99
C TYR A 259 0.87 1.37 10.23
N ILE A 260 -0.19 0.79 10.78
CA ILE A 260 -1.55 0.88 10.23
C ILE A 260 -2.50 1.32 11.34
N ALA A 261 -3.05 2.53 11.22
CA ALA A 261 -4.08 3.01 12.13
C ALA A 261 -5.43 2.34 11.85
N ASN A 262 -5.85 2.27 10.57
CA ASN A 262 -7.11 1.68 10.13
C ASN A 262 -7.08 1.35 8.62
N GLY A 263 -8.13 0.74 8.10
CA GLY A 263 -8.36 0.56 6.67
C GLY A 263 -9.08 -0.74 6.32
N LYS A 264 -9.22 -1.01 5.03
CA LYS A 264 -9.70 -2.27 4.48
C LYS A 264 -8.65 -2.83 3.52
N PHE A 265 -8.23 -4.07 3.74
CA PHE A 265 -7.12 -4.70 3.04
C PHE A 265 -7.55 -6.05 2.49
N SER A 266 -7.58 -6.18 1.16
CA SER A 266 -7.69 -7.46 0.47
C SER A 266 -6.35 -7.74 -0.20
N ILE A 267 -5.53 -8.61 0.38
CA ILE A 267 -4.15 -8.85 -0.04
C ILE A 267 -3.99 -10.30 -0.47
N THR A 268 -3.51 -10.50 -1.70
CA THR A 268 -2.96 -11.78 -2.16
C THR A 268 -1.48 -11.59 -2.43
N SER A 269 -0.63 -12.29 -1.69
CA SER A 269 0.83 -12.16 -1.78
C SER A 269 1.50 -13.51 -1.99
N GLY A 270 2.59 -13.54 -2.77
CA GLY A 270 3.46 -14.70 -2.88
C GLY A 270 4.41 -14.84 -1.68
N GLY A 271 4.76 -13.72 -1.05
CA GLY A 271 5.49 -13.64 0.21
C GLY A 271 4.55 -13.41 1.40
N ASP A 272 4.92 -12.48 2.27
CA ASP A 272 4.14 -12.06 3.43
C ASP A 272 2.96 -11.16 3.04
N GLY A 273 1.88 -11.14 3.81
CA GLY A 273 0.81 -10.16 3.60
C GLY A 273 1.28 -8.76 3.95
N LEU A 274 1.73 -8.62 5.21
CA LEU A 274 2.31 -7.42 5.81
C LEU A 274 3.69 -7.77 6.36
N SER A 275 4.72 -7.02 5.99
CA SER A 275 6.11 -7.21 6.41
C SER A 275 6.72 -5.89 6.88
N GLY A 276 7.32 -5.91 8.06
CA GLY A 276 8.13 -4.83 8.60
C GLY A 276 9.38 -5.40 9.27
N GLU A 277 10.55 -4.91 8.90
CA GLU A 277 11.82 -5.29 9.53
C GLU A 277 11.91 -4.76 10.97
N GLY A 278 11.73 -3.45 11.16
CA GLY A 278 11.72 -2.82 12.48
C GLY A 278 10.56 -3.33 13.33
N PHE A 279 9.33 -3.06 12.91
CA PHE A 279 8.13 -3.64 13.52
C PHE A 279 6.92 -3.58 12.58
N VAL A 280 5.87 -4.30 12.94
CA VAL A 280 4.52 -4.08 12.41
C VAL A 280 3.59 -3.73 13.57
N GLN A 281 2.91 -2.59 13.47
CA GLN A 281 1.85 -2.19 14.38
C GLN A 281 0.53 -1.97 13.62
N VAL A 282 -0.54 -2.56 14.11
CA VAL A 282 -1.91 -2.39 13.60
C VAL A 282 -2.82 -2.02 14.76
N ASP A 283 -3.40 -0.82 14.68
CA ASP A 283 -4.31 -0.31 15.70
C ASP A 283 -5.77 -0.73 15.44
N ASP A 284 -6.23 -0.70 14.20
CA ASP A 284 -7.54 -1.18 13.77
C ASP A 284 -7.55 -1.56 12.27
N GLY A 285 -8.70 -2.02 11.76
CA GLY A 285 -8.94 -2.26 10.34
C GLY A 285 -9.52 -3.63 10.01
N CYS A 286 -9.79 -3.87 8.73
CA CYS A 286 -10.32 -5.12 8.22
C CYS A 286 -9.35 -5.73 7.19
N PHE A 287 -8.86 -6.92 7.48
CA PHE A 287 -7.82 -7.60 6.71
C PHE A 287 -8.34 -8.94 6.20
N ASP A 288 -8.26 -9.14 4.89
CA ASP A 288 -8.44 -10.42 4.20
C ASP A 288 -7.15 -10.72 3.44
N ILE A 289 -6.36 -11.67 3.97
CA ILE A 289 -4.98 -11.91 3.52
C ILE A 289 -4.81 -13.36 3.10
N ILE A 290 -4.42 -13.54 1.85
CA ILE A 290 -3.94 -14.80 1.29
C ILE A 290 -2.44 -14.65 1.04
N SER A 291 -1.60 -15.41 1.75
CA SER A 291 -0.13 -15.31 1.63
C SER A 291 0.50 -16.64 1.24
N GLY A 292 1.53 -16.61 0.40
CA GLY A 292 2.20 -17.80 -0.13
C GLY A 292 1.31 -18.74 -0.95
N GLY A 293 0.20 -18.25 -1.50
CA GLY A 293 -0.80 -19.08 -2.18
C GLY A 293 -1.75 -19.85 -1.25
N GLY A 294 -1.75 -19.50 0.06
CA GLY A 294 -2.68 -20.05 1.05
C GLY A 294 -2.47 -21.52 1.39
N THR A 295 -3.37 -22.07 2.19
CA THR A 295 -3.35 -23.46 2.65
C THR A 295 -3.41 -24.47 1.51
N ALA A 296 -3.93 -24.09 0.34
CA ALA A 296 -3.91 -24.91 -0.87
C ALA A 296 -2.47 -25.15 -1.39
N ALA A 297 -1.58 -24.16 -1.28
CA ALA A 297 -0.18 -24.25 -1.68
C ALA A 297 0.70 -24.94 -0.62
N ALA A 298 0.33 -24.87 0.67
CA ALA A 298 1.02 -25.51 1.79
C ALA A 298 1.20 -27.03 1.63
N ALA A 299 0.31 -27.67 0.88
CA ALA A 299 0.34 -29.11 0.62
C ALA A 299 1.45 -29.55 -0.35
N GLN A 300 2.18 -28.60 -0.97
CA GLN A 300 3.11 -28.90 -2.07
C GLN A 300 4.60 -28.63 -1.77
N THR A 301 4.97 -27.98 -0.66
CA THR A 301 6.38 -27.60 -0.42
C THR A 301 6.78 -27.66 1.06
N ALA A 302 7.55 -28.69 1.42
CA ALA A 302 8.29 -28.78 2.67
C ALA A 302 9.75 -28.36 2.48
N GLU A 303 10.00 -27.21 1.84
CA GLU A 303 11.35 -26.67 1.74
C GLU A 303 11.61 -25.63 2.85
N GLU A 304 12.68 -25.88 3.60
CA GLU A 304 13.16 -25.08 4.74
C GLU A 304 13.76 -23.72 4.33
N ASP A 305 14.07 -23.53 3.04
CA ASP A 305 14.79 -22.34 2.51
C ASP A 305 13.91 -21.36 1.71
N ALA A 306 12.59 -21.59 1.60
CA ALA A 306 11.74 -20.65 0.86
C ALA A 306 11.43 -19.39 1.69
N ALA A 307 11.30 -18.26 0.98
CA ALA A 307 10.93 -16.96 1.54
C ALA A 307 9.73 -17.04 2.49
N SER A 308 9.64 -16.07 3.41
CA SER A 308 8.53 -16.00 4.36
C SER A 308 7.19 -15.83 3.63
N ALA A 309 6.13 -16.37 4.22
CA ALA A 309 4.79 -16.40 3.64
C ALA A 309 3.70 -16.25 4.70
N LYS A 310 3.95 -15.42 5.72
CA LYS A 310 3.08 -15.14 6.85
C LYS A 310 2.07 -14.07 6.46
N ALA A 311 0.88 -14.09 7.04
CA ALA A 311 -0.05 -12.97 6.85
C ALA A 311 0.52 -11.67 7.41
N VAL A 312 1.16 -11.72 8.58
CA VAL A 312 1.79 -10.56 9.23
C VAL A 312 3.13 -10.97 9.81
N LYS A 313 4.18 -10.21 9.49
CA LYS A 313 5.55 -10.40 9.95
C LYS A 313 6.15 -9.08 10.39
N GLY A 314 6.34 -8.91 11.69
CA GLY A 314 7.21 -7.88 12.25
C GLY A 314 8.47 -8.54 12.80
N THR A 315 9.65 -8.18 12.29
CA THR A 315 10.90 -8.85 12.69
C THR A 315 11.39 -8.36 14.06
N GLY A 316 11.44 -7.04 14.29
CA GLY A 316 11.78 -6.47 15.60
C GLY A 316 10.60 -6.31 16.56
N GLY A 317 9.35 -6.36 16.08
CA GLY A 317 8.15 -6.34 16.92
C GLY A 317 6.84 -6.50 16.16
N LEU A 318 5.82 -7.08 16.80
CA LEU A 318 4.48 -7.22 16.24
C LEU A 318 3.43 -6.78 17.27
N TYR A 319 2.69 -5.72 16.97
CA TYR A 319 1.68 -5.11 17.84
C TYR A 319 0.32 -5.08 17.12
N LEU A 320 -0.60 -5.95 17.53
CA LEU A 320 -1.96 -6.00 16.97
C LEU A 320 -2.94 -5.55 18.05
N ASN A 321 -3.21 -4.25 18.10
CA ASN A 321 -4.03 -3.63 19.14
C ASN A 321 -5.54 -3.76 18.85
N GLY A 322 -5.92 -3.92 17.57
CA GLY A 322 -7.31 -4.05 17.13
C GLY A 322 -7.44 -4.66 15.74
N GLY A 323 -8.59 -4.42 15.09
CA GLY A 323 -8.92 -4.92 13.77
C GLY A 323 -9.48 -6.36 13.70
N SER A 324 -9.88 -6.75 12.50
CA SER A 324 -10.37 -8.09 12.16
C SER A 324 -9.53 -8.71 11.04
N PHE A 325 -9.05 -9.93 11.23
CA PHE A 325 -8.19 -10.64 10.28
C PHE A 325 -8.83 -11.94 9.81
N THR A 326 -9.00 -12.07 8.50
CA THR A 326 -9.29 -13.31 7.78
C THR A 326 -8.01 -13.71 7.06
N ILE A 327 -7.47 -14.88 7.37
CA ILE A 327 -6.13 -15.28 6.94
C ILE A 327 -6.15 -16.68 6.33
N ASP A 328 -5.56 -16.80 5.13
CA ASP A 328 -5.20 -18.05 4.49
C ASP A 328 -3.71 -18.02 4.08
N SER A 329 -2.84 -18.60 4.89
CA SER A 329 -1.38 -18.56 4.68
C SER A 329 -0.80 -19.95 4.42
N ALA A 330 0.12 -20.06 3.45
CA ALA A 330 0.76 -21.34 3.13
C ALA A 330 1.67 -21.89 4.24
N ARG A 331 2.25 -21.02 5.07
CA ARG A 331 3.08 -21.43 6.21
C ARG A 331 2.35 -21.19 7.54
N ASN A 332 1.26 -21.93 7.75
CA ASN A 332 0.71 -22.14 9.09
C ASN A 332 1.36 -23.38 9.74
N LEU A 333 1.73 -23.28 11.03
CA LEU A 333 2.37 -24.34 11.82
C LEU A 333 1.70 -25.72 11.60
N PRO A 334 2.47 -26.80 11.34
CA PRO A 334 1.90 -28.13 11.20
C PRO A 334 1.57 -28.72 12.57
N ARG A 335 0.40 -28.41 13.13
CA ARG A 335 -0.45 -29.36 13.88
C ARG A 335 -1.79 -28.72 14.30
N ALA A 336 -2.83 -29.10 13.55
CA ALA A 336 -4.24 -29.18 13.93
C ALA A 336 -4.77 -28.22 15.02
N LEU A 337 -5.40 -27.14 14.60
CA LEU A 337 -6.61 -26.66 15.27
C LEU A 337 -7.73 -26.60 14.23
N SER A 338 -8.72 -27.48 14.37
CA SER A 338 -9.95 -27.37 13.60
C SER A 338 -10.58 -26.01 13.89
N ALA A 339 -10.85 -25.24 12.85
CA ALA A 339 -11.50 -23.95 12.95
C ALA A 339 -12.83 -24.06 13.71
N HIS A 340 -12.85 -23.52 14.92
CA HIS A 340 -14.02 -22.81 15.43
C HIS A 340 -13.76 -21.32 15.27
N PRO A 341 -14.77 -20.52 14.88
CA PRO A 341 -14.60 -19.10 14.67
C PRO A 341 -14.27 -18.44 16.01
N LEU A 342 -12.98 -18.15 16.23
CA LEU A 342 -12.53 -17.38 17.37
C LEU A 342 -12.88 -15.90 17.13
N ARG A 343 -14.04 -15.47 17.61
CA ARG A 343 -14.31 -14.05 17.87
C ARG A 343 -13.48 -13.63 19.09
N HIS A 344 -12.24 -13.22 18.87
CA HIS A 344 -11.47 -12.55 19.91
C HIS A 344 -11.88 -11.07 19.98
N ARG A 345 -12.55 -10.70 21.08
CA ARG A 345 -12.58 -9.32 21.55
C ARG A 345 -11.29 -9.15 22.37
N ALA A 346 -10.26 -8.54 21.78
CA ALA A 346 -9.00 -8.34 22.47
C ALA A 346 -9.21 -7.36 23.64
N GLN A 347 -9.10 -7.85 24.86
CA GLN A 347 -8.67 -7.03 26.00
C GLN A 347 -7.19 -7.36 26.20
N GLY A 348 -6.36 -6.33 26.14
CA GLY A 348 -4.92 -6.42 25.94
C GLY A 348 -4.20 -7.40 26.88
N VAL A 349 -3.49 -8.35 26.27
CA VAL A 349 -2.40 -9.12 26.87
C VAL A 349 -1.39 -9.47 25.76
N PRO A 350 -0.08 -9.19 25.92
CA PRO A 350 0.93 -9.59 24.94
C PRO A 350 1.30 -11.08 25.08
N LEU A 351 1.57 -11.76 23.96
CA LEU A 351 2.10 -13.13 23.92
C LEU A 351 3.64 -13.12 23.80
N PRO A 352 4.40 -13.82 24.66
CA PRO A 352 5.87 -13.88 24.56
C PRO A 352 6.37 -14.88 23.51
N TRP A 353 7.50 -14.54 22.88
CA TRP A 353 8.08 -15.16 21.67
C TRP A 353 8.67 -16.59 21.82
N TRP A 354 8.26 -17.39 22.79
CA TRP A 354 8.69 -18.81 22.90
C TRP A 354 7.66 -19.78 23.48
N MET A 355 6.39 -19.41 23.59
CA MET A 355 5.31 -20.34 23.98
C MET A 355 4.50 -20.83 22.76
N LEU A 356 5.10 -21.75 22.00
CA LEU A 356 4.35 -22.82 21.33
C LEU A 356 5.17 -24.12 21.36
N LYS A 357 5.40 -24.64 22.56
CA LYS A 357 5.77 -26.04 22.78
C LYS A 357 4.62 -26.73 23.51
N ALA A 358 4.08 -27.74 22.83
CA ALA A 358 2.97 -28.57 23.24
C ALA A 358 3.11 -29.11 24.67
N THR A 359 1.98 -29.17 25.39
CA THR A 359 1.79 -30.19 26.43
C THR A 359 0.68 -31.15 26.04
N ARG A 360 1.14 -32.39 25.88
CA ARG A 360 0.50 -33.69 25.58
C ARG A 360 -0.08 -33.91 24.19
#